data_AF-A0AAZ3QD89-F1
#
_entry.id   AF-A0AAZ3QD89-F1
#
_cell.length_a   1.000
_cell.length_b   1.000
_cell.length_c   1.000
_cell.angle_alpha   90.00
_cell.angle_beta   90.00
_cell.angle_gamma   90.00
#
_symmetry.space_group_name_H-M   'P 1'
#
loop_
_entity.id
_entity.type
_entity.pdbx_description
1 polymer ?
#
loop_
_entity_poly.entity_id
_entity_poly.type
_entity_poly.pdbx_seq_one_letter_code
_entity_poly.pdbx_strand_id
1 'polypeptide(L)' 'KVFSRNLYLFISYFLCLDGEKLVSCCKTVSRTEVNDPITGYWIQNYNAPCVRAVIFETEKGLFCSYHKQPWVRRKIQQFE' A
#
# COMPACT_ATOMS: atom_id res chain seq x y z
N LYS A 1 -16.33 -35.46 5.66
CA LYS A 1 -17.52 -34.95 6.39
C LYS A 1 -17.14 -33.53 6.80
N VAL A 2 -17.50 -32.44 6.13
CA VAL A 2 -18.80 -31.92 5.64
C VAL A 2 -18.51 -31.21 4.30
N PHE A 3 -19.02 -31.69 3.16
CA PHE A 3 -20.35 -31.46 2.54
C PHE A 3 -20.30 -30.32 1.49
N SER A 4 -20.36 -30.74 0.22
CA SER A 4 -20.48 -29.94 -0.99
C SER A 4 -21.48 -28.79 -0.88
N ARG A 5 -21.02 -27.55 -1.12
CA ARG A 5 -21.87 -26.41 -1.50
C ARG A 5 -21.06 -25.39 -2.31
N ASN A 6 -21.37 -25.32 -3.61
CA ASN A 6 -21.02 -24.27 -4.57
C ASN A 6 -19.54 -23.89 -4.74
N LEU A 7 -18.91 -24.45 -5.78
CA LEU A 7 -17.58 -24.08 -6.27
C LEU A 7 -17.46 -22.57 -6.58
N TYR A 8 -18.56 -21.90 -6.95
CA TYR A 8 -18.61 -20.44 -7.17
C TYR A 8 -18.29 -19.62 -5.92
N LEU A 9 -18.78 -20.03 -4.74
CA LEU A 9 -18.50 -19.33 -3.48
C LEU A 9 -17.04 -19.57 -3.05
N PHE A 10 -16.52 -20.78 -3.27
CA PHE A 10 -15.12 -21.09 -3.02
C PHE A 10 -14.17 -20.30 -3.93
N ILE A 11 -14.46 -20.21 -5.23
CA ILE A 11 -13.68 -19.39 -6.18
C ILE A 11 -13.76 -17.90 -5.81
N SER A 12 -14.92 -17.40 -5.38
CA SER A 12 -15.06 -16.01 -4.93
C SER A 12 -14.27 -15.69 -3.65
N TYR A 13 -14.10 -16.67 -2.75
CA TYR A 13 -13.27 -16.53 -1.55
C TYR A 13 -11.77 -16.67 -1.86
N PHE A 14 -11.42 -17.57 -2.78
CA PHE A 14 -10.04 -17.83 -3.19
C PHE A 14 -9.47 -16.71 -4.08
N LEU A 15 -10.29 -16.07 -4.91
CA LEU A 15 -9.93 -14.87 -5.70
C LEU A 15 -9.64 -13.63 -4.84
N CYS A 16 -10.00 -13.61 -3.55
CA CYS A 16 -9.56 -12.56 -2.62
C CYS A 16 -8.27 -12.91 -1.88
N LEU A 17 -7.84 -14.18 -1.90
CA LEU A 17 -6.74 -14.68 -1.08
C LEU A 17 -5.38 -14.72 -1.81
N ASP A 18 -5.35 -14.47 -3.11
CA ASP A 18 -4.11 -14.27 -3.89
C ASP A 18 -3.88 -12.77 -4.16
N GLY A 19 -3.88 -11.99 -3.08
CA GLY A 19 -3.97 -10.53 -3.18
C GLY A 19 -3.79 -9.83 -1.85
N GLU A 20 -2.75 -10.16 -1.07
CA GLU A 20 -2.28 -9.35 0.07
C GLU A 20 -1.76 -7.95 -0.34
N LYS A 21 -2.27 -7.40 -1.46
CA LYS A 21 -2.24 -5.98 -1.81
C LYS A 21 -3.68 -5.45 -1.94
N LEU A 22 -4.65 -5.99 -1.18
CA LEU A 22 -5.83 -5.21 -0.79
C LEU A 22 -5.29 -3.96 -0.10
N VAL A 23 -5.32 -2.81 -0.78
CA VAL A 23 -4.71 -1.55 -0.35
C VAL A 23 -5.40 -1.05 0.92
N SER A 24 -5.12 -1.69 2.04
CA SER A 24 -5.41 -1.13 3.35
C SER A 24 -4.54 0.12 3.45
N CYS A 25 -5.19 1.26 3.62
CA CYS A 25 -4.52 2.54 3.75
C CYS A 25 -3.42 2.49 4.82
N CYS A 26 -2.41 3.35 4.71
CA CYS A 26 -1.39 3.45 5.74
C CYS A 26 -2.02 3.87 7.08
N LYS A 27 -1.89 3.01 8.10
CA LYS A 27 -2.24 3.32 9.51
C LYS A 27 -1.05 3.88 10.28
N THR A 28 0.16 3.57 9.83
CA THR A 28 1.43 4.04 10.37
C THR A 28 2.30 4.57 9.24
N VAL A 29 3.30 5.38 9.59
CA VAL A 29 4.25 5.98 8.63
C VAL A 29 5.68 5.78 9.10
N SER A 30 6.57 5.54 8.16
CA SER A 30 8.00 5.52 8.40
C SER A 30 8.60 6.92 8.18
N ARG A 31 9.64 7.22 8.96
CA ARG A 31 10.48 8.43 8.77
C ARG A 31 11.80 8.11 8.04
N THR A 32 12.14 6.84 7.96
CA THR A 32 13.36 6.34 7.30
C THR A 32 13.30 6.60 5.81
N GLU A 33 14.41 7.03 5.23
CA GLU A 33 14.53 7.23 3.79
C GLU A 33 14.50 5.89 3.05
N VAL A 34 13.69 5.83 1.99
CA VAL A 34 13.63 4.66 1.12
C VAL A 34 14.79 4.71 0.12
N ASN A 35 15.61 3.66 0.12
CA ASN A 35 16.72 3.49 -0.82
C ASN A 35 16.36 2.59 -2.00
N ASP A 36 15.26 1.84 -1.87
CA ASP A 36 14.76 0.99 -2.94
C ASP A 36 14.31 1.83 -4.15
N PRO A 37 14.43 1.30 -5.37
CA PRO A 37 13.93 1.97 -6.57
C PRO A 37 12.42 2.19 -6.45
N ILE A 38 12.02 3.45 -6.61
CA ILE A 38 10.63 3.87 -6.58
C ILE A 38 10.12 3.84 -8.02
N THR A 39 9.02 3.15 -8.27
CA THR A 39 8.37 3.08 -9.59
C THR A 39 7.19 4.04 -9.70
N GLY A 40 6.65 4.49 -8.56
CA GLY A 40 5.55 5.45 -8.51
C GLY A 40 5.28 5.95 -7.10
N TYR A 41 4.36 6.91 -6.99
CA TYR A 41 3.92 7.43 -5.71
C TYR A 41 2.47 7.91 -5.77
N TRP A 42 1.83 7.98 -4.61
CA TRP A 42 0.58 8.72 -4.45
C TRP A 42 0.44 9.29 -3.05
N ILE A 43 -0.39 10.32 -2.93
CA ILE A 43 -0.63 11.00 -1.67
C ILE A 43 -1.90 10.44 -1.03
N GLN A 44 -1.77 9.96 0.19
CA GLN A 44 -2.89 9.52 1.01
C GLN A 44 -3.32 10.65 1.95
N ASN A 45 -4.55 11.10 1.79
CA ASN A 45 -5.19 12.02 2.72
C ASN A 45 -5.53 11.33 4.05
N TYR A 46 -5.61 12.12 5.12
CA TYR A 46 -6.02 11.61 6.42
C TYR A 46 -7.50 11.20 6.38
N ASN A 47 -7.81 9.97 6.80
CA ASN A 47 -9.18 9.46 6.92
C ASN A 47 -9.18 8.29 7.92
N ALA A 48 -9.55 8.51 9.19
CA ALA A 48 -9.41 7.50 10.24
C ALA A 48 -10.03 6.14 9.83
N PRO A 49 -9.32 5.01 10.00
CA PRO A 49 -8.07 4.82 10.74
C PRO A 49 -6.78 5.13 9.94
N CYS A 50 -6.89 5.63 8.71
CA CYS A 50 -5.77 5.96 7.84
C CYS A 50 -5.12 7.28 8.27
N VAL A 51 -3.78 7.29 8.34
CA VAL A 51 -3.00 8.49 8.61
C VAL A 51 -2.63 9.20 7.30
N ARG A 52 -2.28 10.49 7.37
CA ARG A 52 -1.76 11.20 6.20
C ARG A 52 -0.36 10.68 5.85
N ALA A 53 -0.18 10.19 4.64
CA ALA A 53 1.07 9.58 4.19
C ALA A 53 1.34 9.87 2.71
N VAL A 54 2.60 9.79 2.31
CA VAL A 54 2.98 9.59 0.91
C VAL A 54 3.32 8.12 0.75
N ILE A 55 2.66 7.44 -0.16
CA ILE A 55 2.88 6.02 -0.41
C ILE A 55 3.77 5.92 -1.65
N PHE A 56 4.93 5.30 -1.48
CA PHE A 56 5.82 4.98 -2.58
C PHE A 56 5.60 3.54 -3.02
N GLU A 57 5.46 3.33 -4.32
CA GLU A 57 5.55 2.01 -4.92
C GLU A 57 7.02 1.71 -5.19
N THR A 58 7.50 0.61 -4.64
CA THR A 58 8.83 0.08 -4.87
C THR A 58 8.72 -1.33 -5.42
N GLU A 59 9.82 -1.88 -5.93
CA GLU A 59 9.89 -3.28 -6.37
C GLU A 59 9.55 -4.27 -5.24
N LYS A 60 9.77 -3.87 -3.98
CA LYS A 60 9.47 -4.69 -2.79
C LYS A 60 8.04 -4.53 -2.28
N GLY A 61 7.29 -3.55 -2.80
CA GLY A 61 5.92 -3.28 -2.40
C GLY A 61 5.67 -1.83 -2.02
N LEU A 62 4.64 -1.61 -1.21
CA LEU A 62 4.20 -0.26 -0.84
C LEU A 62 4.90 0.22 0.42
N PHE A 63 5.44 1.44 0.38
CA PHE A 63 6.13 2.06 1.49
C PHE A 63 5.40 3.32 1.96
N CYS A 64 4.86 3.25 3.18
CA CYS A 64 4.18 4.37 3.85
C CYS A 64 5.19 5.37 4.42
N SER A 65 5.35 6.53 3.80
CA SER A 65 6.26 7.58 4.26
C SER A 65 5.53 8.75 4.91
N TYR A 66 6.16 9.35 5.92
CA TYR A 66 5.68 10.58 6.53
C TYR A 66 5.87 11.78 5.58
N HIS A 67 4.76 12.36 5.14
CA HIS A 67 4.72 13.42 4.12
C HIS A 67 5.59 14.67 4.41
N LYS A 68 5.96 14.96 5.66
CA LYS A 68 6.80 16.11 6.01
C LYS A 68 8.31 15.84 6.02
N GLN A 69 8.74 14.61 5.72
CA GLN A 69 10.18 14.32 5.68
C GLN A 69 10.84 15.08 4.52
N PRO A 70 12.00 15.74 4.72
CA PRO A 70 12.65 16.54 3.66
C PRO A 70 12.96 15.72 2.40
N TRP A 71 13.33 14.45 2.55
CA TRP A 71 13.65 13.56 1.44
C TRP A 71 12.43 13.18 0.60
N VAL A 72 11.23 13.14 1.18
CA VAL A 72 9.98 12.77 0.48
C VAL A 72 9.69 13.73 -0.65
N ARG A 73 9.82 15.04 -0.38
CA ARG A 73 9.65 16.07 -1.41
C ARG A 73 10.66 15.92 -2.54
N ARG A 74 11.92 15.63 -2.22
CA ARG A 74 12.96 15.41 -3.22
C ARG A 74 12.64 14.22 -4.12
N LYS A 75 12.13 13.12 -3.54
CA LYS A 75 11.72 11.93 -4.32
C LYS A 75 10.52 12.23 -5.21
N ILE A 76 9.49 12.90 -4.70
CA ILE A 76 8.29 13.28 -5.48
C ILE A 76 8.68 14.13 -6.69
N GLN A 77 9.58 15.11 -6.53
CA GLN A 77 10.06 15.96 -7.62
C GLN A 77 10.77 15.21 -8.76
N GLN A 78 11.21 13.96 -8.55
CA GLN A 78 11.79 13.15 -9.62
C GLN A 78 10.73 12.57 -10.56
N PHE A 79 9.45 12.66 -10.19
CA PHE A 79 8.30 12.14 -10.93
C PHE A 79 7.35 13.25 -11.43
N GLU A 80 7.67 14.52 -11.18
CA GLU A 80 7.00 15.71 -11.75
C GLU A 80 7.81 16.25 -12.93
#